data_AF-E3LV76-F1
#
_entry.id   AF-E3LV76-F1
#
_cell.length_a   1.000
_cell.length_b   1.000
_cell.length_c   1.000
_cell.angle_alpha   90.00
_cell.angle_beta   90.00
_cell.angle_gamma   90.00
#
_symmetry.space_group_name_H-M   'P 1'
#
loop_
_entity.id
_entity.type
_entity.pdbx_description
1 polymer ?
#
loop_
_entity_poly.entity_id
_entity_poly.type
_entity_poly.pdbx_seq_one_letter_code
_entity_poly.pdbx_strand_id
1 'polypeptide(L)'
;MISINTGDDDLKPVVSFSSEDLILIRAVRDGIEVIPINVFGISSFCCMRSGYFEIMANESNIQTLLLSFYNYVHEFLGPSPEYQLSVEPEGFLPKIKNVNVTKLHFRQCPRANVLEEYFSCSPNQECVFFKTWAQFEFIPQSKICDTNNLKFDCLGQPTDQILTDFNGRSLVLELTSIKESTIIEFVNQWRSNRKYQNLEFVHINLFRESYEDPLELMEEIGVKENGLAVYHFKNRLDIESKSITSIKQKSWHYVVNESTGHVATISIGTDQFHFAAWRITEKEFLVGHPIPKVPSNDA
;
A
#
# COMPACT_ATOMS: atom_id res chain seq x y z
N MET A 1 0.82 -3.04 -21.13
CA MET A 1 0.61 -1.64 -21.58
C MET A 1 1.75 -0.75 -21.09
N ILE A 2 2.25 0.20 -21.89
CA ILE A 2 3.19 1.24 -21.44
C ILE A 2 2.49 2.58 -21.61
N SER A 3 2.28 3.31 -20.51
CA SER A 3 1.74 4.68 -20.53
C SER A 3 2.81 5.64 -20.03
N ILE A 4 3.04 6.72 -20.78
CA ILE A 4 3.91 7.83 -20.37
C ILE A 4 3.00 9.03 -20.23
N ASN A 5 2.81 9.48 -18.98
CA ASN A 5 1.99 10.65 -18.68
C ASN A 5 2.92 11.79 -18.25
N THR A 6 2.97 12.84 -19.08
CA THR A 6 3.55 14.13 -18.69
C THR A 6 2.41 14.92 -18.05
N GLY A 7 2.31 14.91 -16.73
CA GLY A 7 1.32 15.74 -16.02
C GLY A 7 1.49 17.24 -16.33
N ASP A 8 0.48 18.05 -16.01
CA ASP A 8 0.55 19.52 -16.09
C ASP A 8 1.85 20.07 -15.47
N ASP A 9 2.33 21.19 -16.04
CA ASP A 9 3.66 21.84 -16.03
C ASP A 9 4.58 21.78 -14.78
N ASP A 10 4.14 21.23 -13.65
CA ASP A 10 4.91 21.10 -12.38
C ASP A 10 5.14 19.65 -11.90
N LEU A 11 4.71 18.61 -12.63
CA LEU A 11 4.84 17.19 -12.23
C LEU A 11 5.92 16.45 -13.02
N LYS A 12 6.71 15.60 -12.33
CA LYS A 12 7.67 14.68 -12.96
C LYS A 12 6.96 13.73 -13.94
N PRO A 13 7.58 13.38 -15.07
CA PRO A 13 7.01 12.40 -16.00
C PRO A 13 6.83 11.04 -15.32
N VAL A 14 5.68 10.43 -15.53
CA VAL A 14 5.29 9.13 -14.97
C VAL A 14 5.33 8.08 -16.05
N VAL A 15 5.99 6.96 -15.76
CA VAL A 15 6.07 5.83 -16.68
C VAL A 15 5.39 4.63 -16.03
N SER A 16 4.24 4.26 -16.56
CA SER A 16 3.41 3.15 -16.07
C SER A 16 3.59 1.92 -16.98
N PHE A 17 4.00 0.81 -16.40
CA PHE A 17 4.06 -0.50 -17.07
C PHE A 17 2.95 -1.41 -16.54
N SER A 18 2.22 -2.09 -17.42
CA SER A 18 1.25 -3.14 -17.04
C SER A 18 1.62 -4.48 -17.68
N SER A 19 1.76 -5.54 -16.87
CA SER A 19 1.98 -6.91 -17.32
C SER A 19 0.63 -7.61 -17.57
N GLU A 20 0.13 -7.49 -18.80
CA GLU A 20 -0.96 -8.36 -19.24
C GLU A 20 -0.36 -9.60 -19.89
N ASP A 21 -0.53 -10.75 -19.25
CA ASP A 21 -0.35 -12.04 -19.93
C ASP A 21 -1.72 -12.52 -20.43
N LEU A 22 -1.74 -13.06 -21.65
CA LEU A 22 -2.92 -13.48 -22.44
C LEU A 22 -3.50 -12.44 -23.42
N ILE A 23 -2.82 -11.33 -23.72
CA ILE A 23 -3.36 -10.33 -24.67
C ILE A 23 -3.63 -10.96 -26.04
N LEU A 24 -2.73 -11.79 -26.58
CA LEU A 24 -2.93 -12.41 -27.90
C LEU A 24 -4.18 -13.31 -27.93
N ILE A 25 -4.41 -14.09 -26.87
CA ILE A 25 -5.58 -14.97 -26.76
C ILE A 25 -6.86 -14.13 -26.57
N ARG A 26 -6.82 -13.06 -25.76
CA ARG A 26 -7.96 -12.14 -25.58
C ARG A 26 -8.26 -11.35 -26.85
N ALA A 27 -7.26 -10.80 -27.54
CA ALA A 27 -7.42 -10.06 -28.78
C ALA A 27 -8.06 -10.93 -29.87
N VAL A 28 -7.60 -12.18 -30.02
CA VAL A 28 -8.22 -13.16 -30.92
C VAL A 28 -9.67 -13.47 -30.51
N ARG A 29 -9.95 -13.58 -29.20
CA ARG A 29 -11.30 -13.84 -28.68
C ARG A 29 -12.26 -12.65 -28.85
N ASP A 30 -11.74 -11.44 -28.72
CA ASP A 30 -12.48 -10.17 -28.77
C ASP A 30 -12.56 -9.62 -30.21
N GLY A 31 -11.98 -10.31 -31.21
CA GLY A 31 -11.99 -9.89 -32.62
C GLY A 31 -11.15 -8.64 -32.90
N ILE A 32 -10.15 -8.36 -32.05
CA ILE A 32 -9.27 -7.20 -32.17
C ILE A 32 -8.19 -7.49 -33.22
N GLU A 33 -8.01 -6.56 -34.16
CA GLU A 33 -6.95 -6.65 -35.17
C GLU A 33 -5.57 -6.47 -34.51
N VAL A 34 -4.66 -7.40 -34.83
CA VAL A 34 -3.28 -7.40 -34.32
C VAL A 34 -2.29 -7.26 -35.47
N ILE A 35 -1.31 -6.38 -35.31
CA ILE A 35 -0.31 -6.05 -36.34
C ILE A 35 1.05 -6.59 -35.87
N PRO A 36 1.73 -7.43 -36.65
CA PRO A 36 3.09 -7.84 -36.34
C PRO A 36 4.04 -6.65 -36.38
N ILE A 37 4.87 -6.49 -35.36
CA ILE A 37 5.86 -5.42 -35.28
C ILE A 37 7.20 -5.96 -34.77
N ASN A 38 8.27 -5.21 -35.02
CA ASN A 38 9.57 -5.46 -34.41
C ASN A 38 9.88 -4.31 -33.45
N VAL A 39 10.12 -4.64 -32.18
CA VAL A 39 10.39 -3.65 -31.13
C VAL A 39 11.72 -4.01 -30.49
N PHE A 40 12.71 -3.13 -30.60
CA PHE A 40 14.09 -3.39 -30.13
C PHE A 40 14.70 -4.72 -30.63
N GLY A 41 14.39 -5.12 -31.87
CA GLY A 41 14.85 -6.40 -32.43
C GLY A 41 13.99 -7.60 -32.04
N ILE A 42 12.98 -7.42 -31.19
CA ILE A 42 12.11 -8.49 -30.68
C ILE A 42 10.83 -8.55 -31.52
N SER A 43 10.58 -9.70 -32.14
CA SER A 43 9.32 -10.00 -32.82
C SER A 43 8.16 -9.93 -31.83
N SER A 44 7.25 -9.00 -32.08
CA SER A 44 6.15 -8.63 -31.20
C SER A 44 4.88 -8.41 -32.03
N PHE A 45 3.77 -8.14 -31.37
CA PHE A 45 2.52 -7.73 -32.01
C PHE A 45 2.01 -6.47 -31.33
N CYS A 46 1.30 -5.61 -32.04
CA CYS A 46 0.56 -4.51 -31.43
C CYS A 46 -0.91 -4.54 -31.79
N CYS A 47 -1.70 -3.93 -30.93
CA CYS A 47 -3.07 -3.57 -31.22
C CYS A 47 -3.40 -2.21 -30.60
N MET A 48 -4.41 -1.55 -31.16
CA MET A 48 -4.95 -0.31 -30.62
C MET A 48 -6.23 -0.65 -29.84
N ARG A 49 -6.24 -0.35 -28.54
CA ARG A 49 -7.43 -0.58 -27.70
C ARG A 49 -7.74 0.67 -26.89
N SER A 50 -8.96 1.19 -27.02
CA SER A 50 -9.48 2.29 -26.19
C SER A 50 -8.56 3.52 -26.07
N GLY A 51 -7.80 3.86 -27.12
CA GLY A 51 -6.86 4.99 -27.13
C GLY A 51 -5.43 4.66 -26.66
N TYR A 52 -5.14 3.40 -26.32
CA TYR A 52 -3.82 2.93 -25.91
C TYR A 52 -3.15 2.08 -26.99
N PHE A 53 -1.82 2.16 -27.03
CA PHE A 53 -0.97 1.29 -27.83
C PHE A 53 -0.48 0.13 -26.97
N GLU A 54 -0.97 -1.08 -27.26
CA GLU A 54 -0.57 -2.29 -26.55
C GLU A 54 0.50 -3.05 -27.35
N ILE A 55 1.59 -3.44 -26.69
CA ILE A 55 2.64 -4.29 -27.28
C ILE A 55 2.59 -5.65 -26.59
N MET A 56 2.52 -6.68 -27.40
CA MET A 56 2.41 -8.09 -27.02
C MET A 56 3.68 -8.82 -27.43
N ALA A 57 4.20 -9.65 -26.53
CA ALA A 57 5.35 -10.52 -26.80
C ALA A 57 5.13 -11.89 -26.15
N ASN A 58 5.90 -12.89 -26.60
CA ASN A 58 5.96 -14.18 -25.93
C ASN A 58 6.50 -14.02 -24.51
N GLU A 59 6.04 -14.86 -23.56
CA GLU A 59 6.45 -14.85 -22.16
C GLU A 59 7.98 -14.82 -21.99
N SER A 60 8.71 -15.61 -22.79
CA SER A 60 10.18 -15.65 -22.77
C SER A 60 10.87 -14.33 -23.16
N ASN A 61 10.14 -13.42 -23.81
CA ASN A 61 10.65 -12.14 -24.32
C ASN A 61 10.12 -10.92 -23.55
N ILE A 62 9.05 -11.07 -22.76
CA ILE A 62 8.39 -9.95 -22.05
C ILE A 62 9.39 -9.21 -21.15
N GLN A 63 10.18 -9.92 -20.35
CA GLN A 63 11.19 -9.30 -19.48
C GLN A 63 12.22 -8.49 -20.27
N THR A 64 12.74 -9.04 -21.38
CA THR A 64 13.74 -8.36 -22.22
C THR A 64 13.16 -7.13 -22.89
N LEU A 65 11.93 -7.24 -23.41
CA LEU A 65 11.23 -6.13 -24.05
C LEU A 65 10.98 -4.99 -23.04
N LEU A 66 10.50 -5.35 -21.85
CA LEU A 66 10.21 -4.41 -20.78
C LEU A 66 11.47 -3.69 -20.29
N LEU A 67 12.57 -4.41 -20.10
CA LEU A 67 13.86 -3.80 -19.78
C LEU A 67 14.38 -2.89 -20.90
N SER A 68 14.17 -3.25 -22.16
CA SER A 68 14.55 -2.42 -23.31
C SER A 68 13.79 -1.10 -23.31
N PHE A 69 12.48 -1.14 -23.05
CA PHE A 69 11.66 0.06 -22.87
C PHE A 69 12.08 0.87 -21.66
N TYR A 70 12.27 0.22 -20.51
CA TYR A 70 12.72 0.88 -19.29
C TYR A 70 14.02 1.66 -19.53
N ASN A 71 15.02 1.02 -20.14
CA ASN A 71 16.31 1.65 -20.46
C ASN A 71 16.15 2.80 -21.45
N TYR A 72 15.39 2.60 -22.53
CA TYR A 72 15.15 3.65 -23.52
C TYR A 72 14.48 4.89 -22.89
N VAL A 73 13.44 4.68 -22.08
CA VAL A 73 12.73 5.77 -21.42
C VAL A 73 13.60 6.43 -20.35
N HIS A 74 14.41 5.66 -19.62
CA HIS A 74 15.36 6.17 -18.64
C HIS A 74 16.44 7.05 -19.29
N GLU A 75 17.00 6.62 -20.42
CA GLU A 75 17.97 7.41 -21.20
C GLU A 75 17.33 8.69 -21.77
N PHE A 76 16.07 8.61 -22.22
CA PHE A 76 15.37 9.73 -22.82
C PHE A 76 14.94 10.80 -21.79
N LEU A 77 14.38 10.38 -20.65
CA LEU A 77 13.85 11.28 -19.62
C LEU A 77 14.89 11.66 -18.54
N GLY A 78 16.07 11.04 -18.55
CA GLY A 78 17.09 11.22 -17.54
C GLY A 78 16.72 10.56 -16.19
N PRO A 79 17.41 10.91 -15.07
CA PRO A 79 17.29 10.21 -13.80
C PRO A 79 16.02 10.53 -12.99
N SER A 80 15.13 11.37 -13.51
CA SER A 80 14.04 11.97 -12.73
C SER A 80 12.61 11.43 -12.92
N PRO A 81 12.27 10.51 -13.84
CA PRO A 81 10.89 10.00 -13.90
C PRO A 81 10.58 9.13 -12.69
N GLU A 82 9.31 9.15 -12.26
CA GLU A 82 8.81 8.17 -11.30
C GLU A 82 8.22 6.98 -12.06
N TYR A 83 8.60 5.77 -11.64
CA TYR A 83 8.18 4.54 -12.30
C TYR A 83 7.05 3.88 -11.51
N GLN A 84 5.94 3.62 -12.21
CA GLN A 84 4.85 2.80 -11.73
C GLN A 84 4.83 1.47 -12.47
N LEU A 85 4.65 0.40 -11.72
CA LEU A 85 4.47 -0.93 -12.26
C LEU A 85 3.14 -1.50 -11.77
N SER A 86 2.33 -2.01 -12.67
CA SER A 86 1.08 -2.69 -12.41
C SER A 86 1.17 -4.12 -12.93
N VAL A 87 0.84 -5.09 -12.10
CA VAL A 87 0.76 -6.50 -12.45
C VAL A 87 -0.69 -6.92 -12.34
N GLU A 88 -1.24 -7.34 -13.47
CA GLU A 88 -2.63 -7.80 -13.58
C GLU A 88 -2.79 -9.22 -13.01
N PRO A 89 -4.02 -9.66 -12.68
CA PRO A 89 -4.32 -10.94 -12.02
C PRO A 89 -3.66 -12.21 -12.56
N GLU A 90 -3.41 -12.26 -13.86
CA GLU A 90 -2.77 -13.38 -14.58
C GLU A 90 -1.33 -13.06 -15.01
N GLY A 91 -0.81 -11.89 -14.63
CA GLY A 91 0.40 -11.32 -15.17
C GLY A 91 1.69 -11.83 -14.54
N PHE A 92 2.74 -11.74 -15.35
CA PHE A 92 4.13 -11.95 -15.01
C PHE A 92 4.59 -10.94 -13.95
N LEU A 93 5.56 -11.34 -13.13
CA LEU A 93 6.22 -10.47 -12.15
C LEU A 93 7.51 -9.88 -12.72
N PRO A 94 7.51 -8.66 -13.27
CA PRO A 94 8.68 -8.14 -13.93
C PRO A 94 9.73 -7.62 -12.98
N LYS A 95 10.96 -8.06 -13.20
CA LYS A 95 12.12 -7.68 -12.39
C LYS A 95 12.71 -6.39 -12.94
N ILE A 96 12.13 -5.25 -12.55
CA ILE A 96 12.63 -3.90 -12.87
C ILE A 96 13.22 -3.28 -11.60
N LYS A 97 14.31 -2.53 -11.73
CA LYS A 97 14.94 -1.77 -10.64
C LYS A 97 14.39 -0.35 -10.55
N ASN A 98 14.53 0.28 -9.39
CA ASN A 98 14.17 1.68 -9.14
C ASN A 98 12.69 2.00 -9.44
N VAL A 99 11.79 1.09 -9.08
CA VAL A 99 10.34 1.30 -9.20
C VAL A 99 9.80 2.02 -7.96
N ASN A 100 9.17 3.18 -8.15
CA ASN A 100 8.59 3.98 -7.05
C ASN A 100 7.31 3.36 -6.51
N VAL A 101 6.41 2.98 -7.42
CA VAL A 101 5.08 2.46 -7.09
C VAL A 101 4.86 1.12 -7.76
N THR A 102 4.37 0.15 -7.00
CA THR A 102 4.01 -1.16 -7.52
C THR A 102 2.58 -1.51 -7.12
N LYS A 103 1.81 -2.01 -8.09
CA LYS A 103 0.47 -2.55 -7.90
C LYS A 103 0.48 -3.99 -8.36
N LEU A 104 0.22 -4.91 -7.44
CA LEU A 104 0.15 -6.33 -7.67
C LEU A 104 -1.27 -6.77 -7.42
N HIS A 105 -1.92 -7.30 -8.44
CA HIS A 105 -3.20 -7.97 -8.31
C HIS A 105 -3.00 -9.42 -8.75
N PHE A 106 -3.34 -10.37 -7.89
CA PHE A 106 -3.20 -11.79 -8.18
C PHE A 106 -4.52 -12.53 -8.03
N ARG A 107 -4.91 -13.28 -9.07
CA ARG A 107 -5.92 -14.34 -8.93
C ARG A 107 -5.34 -15.61 -8.33
N GLN A 108 -4.08 -15.89 -8.61
CA GLN A 108 -3.30 -16.96 -7.98
C GLN A 108 -2.02 -16.33 -7.44
N CYS A 109 -1.79 -16.46 -6.13
CA CYS A 109 -0.63 -15.84 -5.52
C CYS A 109 0.64 -16.62 -5.87
N PRO A 110 1.71 -15.97 -6.34
CA PRO A 110 2.99 -16.63 -6.55
C PRO A 110 3.54 -17.19 -5.23
N ARG A 111 4.44 -18.17 -5.33
CA ARG A 111 5.12 -18.72 -4.15
C ARG A 111 5.86 -17.63 -3.41
N ALA A 112 5.92 -17.75 -2.09
CA ALA A 112 6.50 -16.71 -1.24
C ALA A 112 7.95 -16.36 -1.62
N ASN A 113 8.77 -17.35 -1.98
CA ASN A 113 10.16 -17.12 -2.42
C ASN A 113 10.27 -16.33 -3.74
N VAL A 114 9.28 -16.47 -4.64
CA VAL A 114 9.23 -15.71 -5.90
C VAL A 114 8.86 -14.25 -5.62
N LEU A 115 7.91 -14.02 -4.71
CA LEU A 115 7.56 -12.67 -4.27
C LEU A 115 8.71 -11.98 -3.53
N GLU A 116 9.40 -12.71 -2.67
CA GLU A 116 10.56 -12.17 -1.95
C GLU A 116 11.71 -11.81 -2.88
N GLU A 117 11.99 -12.64 -3.89
CA GLU A 117 12.95 -12.32 -4.95
C GLU A 117 12.54 -11.06 -5.72
N TYR A 118 11.25 -10.91 -6.01
CA TYR A 118 10.71 -9.73 -6.67
C TYR A 118 10.88 -8.45 -5.83
N PHE A 119 10.47 -8.45 -4.56
CA PHE A 119 10.64 -7.29 -3.68
C PHE A 119 12.12 -6.96 -3.41
N SER A 120 13.00 -7.97 -3.48
CA SER A 120 14.45 -7.77 -3.41
C SER A 120 15.03 -7.08 -4.64
N CYS A 121 14.36 -7.10 -5.80
CA CYS A 121 14.83 -6.45 -7.02
C CYS A 121 14.69 -4.92 -7.01
N SER A 122 13.66 -4.41 -6.32
CA SER A 122 13.41 -2.98 -6.13
C SER A 122 13.19 -2.69 -4.64
N PRO A 123 14.26 -2.67 -3.83
CA PRO A 123 14.14 -2.29 -2.43
C PRO A 123 13.74 -0.81 -2.29
N ASN A 124 13.11 -0.46 -1.17
CA ASN A 124 12.73 0.92 -0.80
C ASN A 124 11.72 1.58 -1.74
N GLN A 125 10.73 0.82 -2.20
CA GLN A 125 9.62 1.38 -2.96
C GLN A 125 8.86 2.41 -2.10
N GLU A 126 8.35 3.46 -2.74
CA GLU A 126 7.52 4.46 -2.05
C GLU A 126 6.17 3.83 -1.68
N CYS A 127 5.54 3.14 -2.62
CA CYS A 127 4.23 2.54 -2.41
C CYS A 127 4.13 1.14 -3.02
N VAL A 128 3.52 0.21 -2.26
CA VAL A 128 3.15 -1.11 -2.76
C VAL A 128 1.66 -1.35 -2.47
N PHE A 129 0.94 -1.71 -3.52
CA PHE A 129 -0.44 -2.20 -3.48
C PHE A 129 -0.41 -3.68 -3.75
N PHE A 130 -0.80 -4.48 -2.78
CA PHE A 130 -0.89 -5.91 -2.93
C PHE A 130 -2.33 -6.33 -2.76
N LYS A 131 -2.91 -6.94 -3.79
CA LYS A 131 -4.27 -7.45 -3.77
C LYS A 131 -4.29 -8.90 -4.21
N THR A 132 -4.82 -9.77 -3.35
CA THR A 132 -5.02 -11.18 -3.69
C THR A 132 -6.31 -11.70 -3.08
N TRP A 133 -6.98 -12.59 -3.81
CA TRP A 133 -8.06 -13.42 -3.24
C TRP A 133 -7.65 -14.87 -3.05
N ALA A 134 -6.45 -15.25 -3.51
CA ALA A 134 -5.86 -16.54 -3.27
C ALA A 134 -5.15 -16.60 -1.92
N GLN A 135 -5.02 -17.81 -1.38
CA GLN A 135 -4.13 -18.06 -0.25
C GLN A 135 -2.72 -17.56 -0.57
N PHE A 136 -2.13 -16.91 0.41
CA PHE A 136 -0.81 -16.33 0.33
C PHE A 136 0.00 -16.76 1.55
N GLU A 137 1.25 -17.11 1.31
CA GLU A 137 2.21 -17.46 2.34
C GLU A 137 3.14 -16.27 2.56
N PHE A 138 3.12 -15.71 3.77
CA PHE A 138 4.00 -14.61 4.13
C PHE A 138 5.31 -15.14 4.70
N ILE A 139 6.43 -14.61 4.20
CA ILE A 139 7.76 -14.87 4.78
C ILE A 139 8.03 -13.83 5.87
N PRO A 140 8.35 -14.24 7.11
CA PRO A 140 8.77 -13.31 8.16
C PRO A 140 9.93 -12.44 7.70
N GLN A 141 9.88 -11.16 8.05
CA GLN A 141 10.86 -10.13 7.69
C GLN A 141 10.99 -9.92 6.17
N SER A 142 9.91 -10.16 5.43
CA SER A 142 9.86 -9.92 3.97
C SER A 142 10.17 -8.46 3.63
N LYS A 143 10.88 -8.26 2.50
CA LYS A 143 11.21 -6.92 1.99
C LYS A 143 10.01 -6.03 1.71
N ILE A 144 8.81 -6.59 1.51
CA ILE A 144 7.60 -5.79 1.33
C ILE A 144 7.30 -4.91 2.56
N CYS A 145 7.65 -5.37 3.77
CA CYS A 145 7.41 -4.65 5.03
C CYS A 145 8.34 -3.44 5.25
N ASP A 146 9.40 -3.30 4.44
CA ASP A 146 10.28 -2.14 4.44
C ASP A 146 9.78 -1.01 3.51
N THR A 147 8.65 -1.22 2.82
CA THR A 147 8.02 -0.20 1.96
C THR A 147 7.48 0.96 2.80
N ASN A 148 7.64 2.20 2.32
CA ASN A 148 7.15 3.38 3.04
C ASN A 148 5.62 3.36 3.24
N ASN A 149 4.86 3.05 2.19
CA ASN A 149 3.41 2.96 2.23
C ASN A 149 2.96 1.61 1.65
N LEU A 150 2.41 0.74 2.50
CA LEU A 150 1.92 -0.58 2.10
C LEU A 150 0.40 -0.62 2.22
N LYS A 151 -0.28 -1.00 1.15
CA LYS A 151 -1.68 -1.42 1.18
C LYS A 151 -1.78 -2.88 0.80
N PHE A 152 -2.40 -3.67 1.66
CA PHE A 152 -2.55 -5.10 1.52
C PHE A 152 -4.04 -5.46 1.61
N ASP A 153 -4.62 -5.97 0.52
CA ASP A 153 -6.01 -6.42 0.41
C ASP A 153 -6.00 -7.93 0.20
N CYS A 154 -6.39 -8.69 1.22
CA CYS A 154 -6.18 -10.13 1.26
C CYS A 154 -7.36 -10.89 1.87
N LEU A 155 -8.54 -10.72 1.31
CA LEU A 155 -9.80 -11.43 1.61
C LEU A 155 -9.73 -12.55 2.69
N GLY A 156 -9.89 -12.18 3.95
CA GLY A 156 -9.95 -13.06 5.12
C GLY A 156 -8.63 -13.77 5.50
N GLN A 157 -7.52 -13.40 4.89
CA GLN A 157 -6.21 -13.98 5.20
C GLN A 157 -5.61 -13.34 6.45
N PRO A 158 -4.90 -14.12 7.28
CA PRO A 158 -4.21 -13.59 8.46
C PRO A 158 -3.05 -12.68 8.05
N THR A 159 -2.97 -11.50 8.65
CA THR A 159 -1.92 -10.50 8.36
C THR A 159 -1.13 -10.07 9.59
N ASP A 160 -1.21 -10.83 10.69
CA ASP A 160 -0.48 -10.54 11.93
C ASP A 160 1.01 -10.27 11.67
N GLN A 161 1.66 -11.14 10.89
CA GLN A 161 3.08 -11.03 10.58
C GLN A 161 3.41 -9.77 9.76
N ILE A 162 2.50 -9.30 8.90
CA ILE A 162 2.69 -8.05 8.16
C ILE A 162 2.68 -6.87 9.13
N LEU A 163 1.72 -6.80 10.06
CA LEU A 163 1.69 -5.75 11.07
C LEU A 163 2.95 -5.81 11.95
N THR A 164 3.32 -7.02 12.41
CA THR A 164 4.48 -7.23 13.27
C THR A 164 5.79 -6.83 12.59
N ASP A 165 5.97 -7.10 11.30
CA ASP A 165 7.25 -6.86 10.60
C ASP A 165 7.36 -5.47 9.96
N PHE A 166 6.25 -4.74 9.83
CA PHE A 166 6.22 -3.45 9.15
C PHE A 166 7.16 -2.40 9.76
N ASN A 167 7.99 -1.78 8.92
CA ASN A 167 8.96 -0.74 9.32
C ASN A 167 8.75 0.60 8.61
N GLY A 168 7.73 0.68 7.74
CA GLY A 168 7.41 1.88 6.97
C GLY A 168 6.63 2.93 7.76
N ARG A 169 6.02 3.86 7.03
CA ARG A 169 5.25 4.99 7.59
C ARG A 169 3.75 4.73 7.60
N SER A 170 3.23 4.03 6.60
CA SER A 170 1.80 3.82 6.45
C SER A 170 1.47 2.39 6.10
N LEU A 171 0.60 1.78 6.88
CA LEU A 171 0.08 0.45 6.63
C LEU A 171 -1.45 0.47 6.50
N VAL A 172 -1.97 -0.15 5.46
CA VAL A 172 -3.40 -0.33 5.25
C VAL A 172 -3.66 -1.81 4.98
N LEU A 173 -4.37 -2.46 5.91
CA LEU A 173 -4.78 -3.86 5.79
C LEU A 173 -6.29 -3.89 5.55
N GLU A 174 -6.70 -4.32 4.36
CA GLU A 174 -8.10 -4.38 3.95
C GLU A 174 -8.57 -5.82 3.86
N LEU A 175 -9.82 -6.05 4.27
CA LEU A 175 -10.48 -7.33 4.18
C LEU A 175 -9.59 -8.45 4.76
N THR A 176 -9.00 -8.22 5.93
CA THR A 176 -8.03 -9.13 6.55
C THR A 176 -8.60 -9.84 7.78
N SER A 177 -7.84 -10.78 8.34
CA SER A 177 -8.01 -11.27 9.71
C SER A 177 -6.76 -10.90 10.52
N ILE A 178 -6.95 -10.41 11.74
CA ILE A 178 -5.85 -10.11 12.67
C ILE A 178 -6.28 -10.39 14.10
N LYS A 179 -5.36 -10.87 14.93
CA LYS A 179 -5.64 -11.11 16.35
C LYS A 179 -5.58 -9.82 17.15
N GLU A 180 -6.47 -9.70 18.13
CA GLU A 180 -6.47 -8.59 19.09
C GLU A 180 -5.14 -8.51 19.86
N SER A 181 -4.56 -9.65 20.23
CA SER A 181 -3.25 -9.71 20.89
C SER A 181 -2.13 -9.09 20.05
N THR A 182 -2.19 -9.23 18.72
CA THR A 182 -1.24 -8.60 17.80
C THR A 182 -1.41 -7.08 17.78
N ILE A 183 -2.65 -6.58 17.84
CA ILE A 183 -2.94 -5.14 17.95
C ILE A 183 -2.42 -4.57 19.28
N ILE A 184 -2.67 -5.27 20.38
CA ILE A 184 -2.18 -4.88 21.72
C ILE A 184 -0.66 -4.82 21.74
N GLU A 185 0.01 -5.85 21.21
CA GLU A 185 1.46 -5.88 21.11
C GLU A 185 2.00 -4.75 20.22
N PHE A 186 1.38 -4.51 19.07
CA PHE A 186 1.70 -3.40 18.18
C PHE A 186 1.68 -2.05 18.92
N VAL A 187 0.59 -1.74 19.63
CA VAL A 187 0.47 -0.47 20.37
C VAL A 187 1.49 -0.39 21.50
N ASN A 188 1.71 -1.48 22.24
CA ASN A 188 2.69 -1.54 23.32
C ASN A 188 4.13 -1.34 22.83
N GLN A 189 4.49 -1.90 21.68
CA GLN A 189 5.81 -1.72 21.08
C GLN A 189 6.03 -0.28 20.61
N TRP A 190 5.02 0.36 20.02
CA TRP A 190 5.08 1.79 19.67
C TRP A 190 5.17 2.66 20.93
N ARG A 191 4.33 2.37 21.93
CA ARG A 191 4.24 3.12 23.20
C ARG A 191 5.56 3.09 23.98
N SER A 192 6.20 1.92 24.05
CA SER A 192 7.50 1.74 24.71
C SER A 192 8.69 2.19 23.85
N ASN A 193 8.43 2.79 22.68
CA ASN A 193 9.44 3.25 21.73
C ASN A 193 10.39 2.13 21.25
N ARG A 194 9.96 0.86 21.29
CA ARG A 194 10.75 -0.29 20.84
C ARG A 194 10.68 -0.49 19.33
N LYS A 195 9.53 -0.24 18.71
CA LYS A 195 9.31 -0.37 17.26
C LYS A 195 8.43 0.76 16.73
N TYR A 196 8.35 0.87 15.40
CA TYR A 196 7.41 1.74 14.67
C TYR A 196 7.68 3.24 14.81
N GLN A 197 8.93 3.67 14.99
CA GLN A 197 9.27 5.09 15.17
C GLN A 197 9.06 5.94 13.91
N ASN A 198 9.07 5.31 12.73
CA ASN A 198 8.77 5.95 11.44
C ASN A 198 7.27 5.97 11.13
N LEU A 199 6.47 5.25 11.91
CA LEU A 199 5.06 5.03 11.62
C LEU A 199 4.26 6.31 11.82
N GLU A 200 3.41 6.61 10.86
CA GLU A 200 2.48 7.74 10.85
C GLU A 200 1.04 7.25 10.88
N PHE A 201 0.74 6.10 10.25
CA PHE A 201 -0.63 5.63 10.09
C PHE A 201 -0.75 4.11 9.96
N VAL A 202 -1.76 3.54 10.62
CA VAL A 202 -2.24 2.17 10.41
C VAL A 202 -3.76 2.19 10.29
N HIS A 203 -4.26 1.55 9.24
CA HIS A 203 -5.67 1.20 9.09
C HIS A 203 -5.80 -0.31 8.92
N ILE A 204 -6.74 -0.90 9.66
CA ILE A 204 -7.10 -2.30 9.56
C ILE A 204 -8.61 -2.38 9.41
N ASN A 205 -9.06 -3.16 8.43
CA ASN A 205 -10.46 -3.44 8.18
C ASN A 205 -10.63 -4.96 8.05
N LEU A 206 -11.42 -5.54 8.95
CA LEU A 206 -11.59 -6.99 9.06
C LEU A 206 -12.55 -7.54 8.01
N PHE A 207 -12.36 -8.79 7.60
CA PHE A 207 -13.25 -9.48 6.67
C PHE A 207 -14.20 -10.42 7.40
N ARG A 208 -15.48 -10.01 7.53
CA ARG A 208 -16.54 -10.82 8.16
C ARG A 208 -16.22 -11.28 9.59
N GLU A 209 -15.29 -10.59 10.22
CA GLU A 209 -14.90 -10.75 11.61
C GLU A 209 -15.19 -9.44 12.33
N SER A 210 -15.35 -9.52 13.64
CA SER A 210 -15.42 -8.36 14.51
C SER A 210 -14.50 -8.60 15.70
N TYR A 211 -14.02 -7.52 16.29
CA TYR A 211 -13.46 -7.58 17.64
C TYR A 211 -14.52 -8.10 18.61
N GLU A 212 -14.10 -8.91 19.57
CA GLU A 212 -15.04 -9.57 20.50
C GLU A 212 -15.73 -8.54 21.38
N ASP A 213 -14.93 -7.66 22.00
CA ASP A 213 -15.38 -6.47 22.71
C ASP A 213 -14.42 -5.30 22.46
N PRO A 214 -14.78 -4.34 21.58
CA PRO A 214 -13.95 -3.16 21.32
C PRO A 214 -13.63 -2.32 22.57
N LEU A 215 -14.50 -2.32 23.58
CA LEU A 215 -14.28 -1.57 24.83
C LEU A 215 -13.23 -2.28 25.69
N GLU A 216 -13.34 -3.60 25.84
CA GLU A 216 -12.33 -4.40 26.56
C GLU A 216 -10.95 -4.24 25.89
N LEU A 217 -10.90 -4.31 24.55
CA LEU A 217 -9.67 -4.08 23.80
C LEU A 217 -9.07 -2.67 24.04
N MET A 218 -9.92 -1.64 24.12
CA MET A 218 -9.49 -0.28 24.47
C MET A 218 -8.93 -0.19 25.90
N GLU A 219 -9.59 -0.86 26.86
CA GLU A 219 -9.14 -0.94 28.25
C GLU A 219 -7.80 -1.65 28.38
N GLU A 220 -7.61 -2.77 27.69
CA GLU A 220 -6.35 -3.53 27.68
C GLU A 220 -5.18 -2.74 27.08
N ILE A 221 -5.45 -1.96 26.02
CA ILE A 221 -4.46 -1.05 25.44
C ILE A 221 -4.12 0.12 26.40
N GLY A 222 -5.04 0.45 27.30
CA GLY A 222 -4.91 1.57 28.22
C GLY A 222 -5.01 2.91 27.50
N VAL A 223 -5.99 3.06 26.62
CA VAL A 223 -6.24 4.31 25.90
C VAL A 223 -6.71 5.41 26.86
N LYS A 224 -6.36 6.66 26.55
CA LYS A 224 -6.83 7.86 27.24
C LYS A 224 -7.88 8.57 26.41
N GLU A 225 -8.81 9.26 27.06
CA GLU A 225 -9.81 10.09 26.39
C GLU A 225 -9.30 11.51 26.11
N ASN A 226 -9.61 12.05 24.94
CA ASN A 226 -9.40 13.46 24.58
C ASN A 226 -10.71 14.13 24.11
N GLY A 227 -10.62 15.40 23.71
CA GLY A 227 -11.62 15.96 22.81
C GLY A 227 -11.42 15.47 21.37
N LEU A 228 -12.48 15.53 20.57
CA LEU A 228 -12.49 15.08 19.17
C LEU A 228 -11.24 15.50 18.40
N ALA A 229 -10.35 14.55 18.15
CA ALA A 229 -9.23 14.70 17.24
C ALA A 229 -9.65 14.27 15.84
N VAL A 230 -9.27 15.08 14.85
CA VAL A 230 -9.51 14.77 13.44
C VAL A 230 -8.17 14.60 12.77
N TYR A 231 -7.79 13.36 12.51
CA TYR A 231 -6.59 13.07 11.75
C TYR A 231 -6.91 13.04 10.26
N HIS A 232 -6.04 13.67 9.47
CA HIS A 232 -6.10 13.70 8.02
C HIS A 232 -4.90 12.96 7.49
N PHE A 233 -5.10 11.69 7.11
CA PHE A 233 -4.06 10.92 6.45
C PHE A 233 -4.17 11.05 4.95
N LYS A 234 -3.05 11.27 4.26
CA LYS A 234 -2.97 11.32 2.80
C LYS A 234 -2.11 10.15 2.33
N ASN A 235 -2.75 9.11 1.80
CA ASN A 235 -2.02 7.98 1.21
C ASN A 235 -1.96 8.12 -0.32
N ARG A 236 -0.75 8.12 -0.90
CA ARG A 236 -0.57 8.16 -2.35
C ARG A 236 -0.69 6.74 -2.88
N LEU A 237 -1.79 6.39 -3.55
CA LEU A 237 -1.99 5.02 -4.07
C LEU A 237 -1.65 4.82 -5.55
N ASP A 238 -1.26 5.89 -6.22
CA ASP A 238 -0.94 5.92 -7.64
C ASP A 238 -0.07 7.15 -7.91
N ILE A 239 0.78 7.06 -8.92
CA ILE A 239 1.52 8.22 -9.40
C ILE A 239 0.63 9.13 -10.25
N GLU A 240 -0.29 8.57 -11.05
CA GLU A 240 -1.17 9.29 -11.98
C GLU A 240 -2.47 9.77 -11.32
N SER A 241 -2.97 9.04 -10.31
CA SER A 241 -4.19 9.45 -9.64
C SER A 241 -3.91 10.58 -8.66
N LYS A 242 -4.61 11.71 -8.81
CA LYS A 242 -4.86 12.66 -7.71
C LYS A 242 -5.62 12.00 -6.53
N SER A 243 -5.89 10.69 -6.58
CA SER A 243 -6.49 9.92 -5.49
C SER A 243 -5.46 9.65 -4.41
N ILE A 244 -5.05 10.75 -3.78
CA ILE A 244 -4.66 10.72 -2.39
C ILE A 244 -5.87 10.17 -1.66
N THR A 245 -5.78 8.96 -1.12
CA THR A 245 -6.82 8.48 -0.22
C THR A 245 -6.71 9.34 1.03
N SER A 246 -7.61 10.31 1.17
CA SER A 246 -7.69 11.15 2.34
C SER A 246 -8.57 10.46 3.38
N ILE A 247 -7.95 9.79 4.33
CA ILE A 247 -8.70 9.21 5.46
C ILE A 247 -8.85 10.31 6.49
N LYS A 248 -10.10 10.78 6.65
CA LYS A 248 -10.48 11.70 7.72
C LYS A 248 -11.09 10.87 8.84
N GLN A 249 -10.30 10.61 9.87
CA GLN A 249 -10.72 9.80 11.01
C GLN A 249 -10.94 10.69 12.22
N LYS A 250 -12.06 10.46 12.88
CA LYS A 250 -12.44 11.10 14.13
C LYS A 250 -12.08 10.14 15.24
N SER A 251 -11.27 10.59 16.19
CA SER A 251 -10.89 9.78 17.35
C SER A 251 -11.08 10.60 18.62
N TRP A 252 -11.69 9.95 19.61
CA TRP A 252 -11.85 10.46 20.98
C TRP A 252 -10.84 9.84 21.94
N HIS A 253 -9.92 9.02 21.42
CA HIS A 253 -9.00 8.23 22.23
C HIS A 253 -7.57 8.37 21.71
N TYR A 254 -6.60 8.30 22.62
CA TYR A 254 -5.19 8.36 22.26
C TYR A 254 -4.32 7.59 23.24
N VAL A 255 -3.09 7.33 22.82
CA VAL A 255 -2.02 6.77 23.64
C VAL A 255 -0.78 7.66 23.56
N VAL A 256 0.11 7.54 24.54
CA VAL A 256 1.31 8.37 24.64
C VAL A 256 2.53 7.47 24.64
N ASN A 257 3.48 7.73 23.74
CA ASN A 257 4.77 7.09 23.75
C ASN A 257 5.55 7.52 25.00
N GLU A 258 5.93 6.56 25.84
CA GLU A 258 6.48 6.79 27.18
C GLU A 258 7.89 7.38 27.15
N SER A 259 8.62 7.19 26.07
CA SER A 259 9.99 7.69 25.92
C SER A 259 10.05 9.09 25.32
N THR A 260 9.18 9.38 24.35
CA THR A 260 9.22 10.63 23.57
C THR A 260 8.14 11.63 23.99
N GLY A 261 7.10 11.18 24.69
CA GLY A 261 5.91 11.98 25.01
C GLY A 261 5.00 12.22 23.80
N HIS A 262 5.33 11.67 22.62
CA HIS A 262 4.52 11.80 21.42
C HIS A 262 3.18 11.08 21.55
N VAL A 263 2.16 11.60 20.87
CA VAL A 263 0.79 11.05 20.92
C VAL A 263 0.47 10.22 19.70
N ALA A 264 -0.32 9.17 19.85
CA ALA A 264 -1.04 8.56 18.74
C ALA A 264 -2.54 8.52 19.04
N THR A 265 -3.37 8.96 18.09
CA THR A 265 -4.83 8.79 18.17
C THR A 265 -5.21 7.39 17.75
N ILE A 266 -6.19 6.82 18.43
CA ILE A 266 -6.66 5.44 18.22
C ILE A 266 -8.19 5.42 18.08
N SER A 267 -8.71 4.63 17.16
CA SER A 267 -10.14 4.37 17.04
C SER A 267 -10.36 2.91 16.75
N ILE A 268 -11.17 2.26 17.57
CA ILE A 268 -11.53 0.85 17.46
C ILE A 268 -13.04 0.80 17.28
N GLY A 269 -13.48 0.35 16.11
CA GLY A 269 -14.87 0.04 15.80
C GLY A 269 -15.14 -1.45 15.99
N THR A 270 -16.25 -1.96 15.45
CA THR A 270 -16.55 -3.40 15.48
C THR A 270 -15.61 -4.21 14.59
N ASP A 271 -15.24 -3.69 13.43
CA ASP A 271 -14.50 -4.38 12.37
C ASP A 271 -13.32 -3.54 11.86
N GLN A 272 -13.02 -2.42 12.52
CA GLN A 272 -12.02 -1.46 12.08
C GLN A 272 -11.13 -1.00 13.20
N PHE A 273 -9.83 -0.92 12.91
CA PHE A 273 -8.84 -0.31 13.78
C PHE A 273 -8.11 0.81 13.03
N HIS A 274 -7.91 1.92 13.73
CA HIS A 274 -7.19 3.07 13.24
C HIS A 274 -6.18 3.52 14.27
N PHE A 275 -4.97 3.80 13.80
CA PHE A 275 -3.90 4.36 14.61
C PHE A 275 -3.19 5.44 13.79
N ALA A 276 -3.01 6.61 14.37
CA ALA A 276 -2.29 7.70 13.72
C ALA A 276 -1.35 8.36 14.72
N ALA A 277 -0.04 8.31 14.42
CA ALA A 277 0.99 8.87 15.26
C ALA A 277 1.24 10.34 14.91
N TRP A 278 1.31 11.18 15.94
CA TRP A 278 1.54 12.60 15.85
C TRP A 278 2.94 12.92 16.37
N ARG A 279 3.65 13.80 15.67
CA ARG A 279 4.96 14.32 16.11
C ARG A 279 4.81 15.53 17.04
N ILE A 280 3.91 15.42 18.01
CA ILE A 280 3.65 16.44 19.03
C ILE A 280 3.47 15.76 20.39
N THR A 281 3.81 16.48 21.45
CA THR A 281 3.70 15.99 22.82
C THR A 281 2.24 15.94 23.29
N GLU A 282 1.96 15.16 24.34
CA GLU A 282 0.62 15.10 24.96
C GLU A 282 0.10 16.48 25.36
N LYS A 283 0.97 17.34 25.90
CA LYS A 283 0.59 18.71 26.30
C LYS A 283 0.14 19.54 25.09
N GLU A 284 0.88 19.49 23.99
CA GLU A 284 0.54 20.21 22.76
C GLU A 284 -0.75 19.65 22.13
N PHE A 285 -0.88 18.32 22.13
CA PHE A 285 -2.05 17.64 21.60
C PHE A 285 -3.34 18.03 22.33
N LEU A 286 -3.32 18.08 23.67
CA LEU A 286 -4.48 18.44 24.49
C LEU A 286 -4.84 19.93 24.40
N VAL A 287 -3.89 20.81 24.10
CA VAL A 287 -4.19 22.23 23.82
C VAL A 287 -4.97 22.39 22.50
N GLY A 288 -4.63 21.60 21.48
CA GLY A 288 -5.32 21.60 20.19
C GLY A 288 -6.66 20.85 20.19
N HIS A 289 -6.84 19.89 21.10
CA HIS A 289 -7.99 18.98 21.16
C HIS A 289 -8.54 18.86 22.60
N PRO A 290 -9.06 19.97 23.17
CA PRO A 290 -9.49 19.98 24.55
C PRO A 290 -10.70 19.07 24.77
N ILE A 291 -10.70 18.32 25.88
CA ILE A 291 -11.85 17.50 26.30
C ILE A 291 -13.06 18.44 26.50
N PRO A 292 -14.24 18.14 25.91
CA PRO A 292 -15.45 18.92 26.13
C PRO A 292 -15.74 18.99 27.63
N LYS A 293 -15.89 20.21 28.18
CA LYS A 293 -16.37 20.37 29.54
C LYS A 293 -17.80 19.83 29.60
N VAL A 294 -18.03 18.77 30.38
CA VAL A 294 -19.39 18.35 30.73
C VAL A 294 -20.05 19.55 31.44
N PRO A 295 -21.24 20.01 31.01
CA PRO A 295 -21.96 21.03 31.77
C PRO A 295 -22.22 20.48 33.17
N SER A 296 -21.71 21.15 34.20
CA SER A 296 -22.08 20.84 35.57
C SER A 296 -23.58 21.11 35.72
N ASN A 297 -24.37 20.06 35.95
CA ASN A 297 -25.76 20.19 36.39
C ASN A 297 -25.82 20.62 37.87
N ASP A 298 -25.14 21.70 38.20
CA ASP A 298 -25.28 22.41 39.47
C ASP A 298 -25.88 23.79 39.18
N ALA A 299 -27.22 23.83 39.05
CA ALA A 299 -28.13 24.92 39.43
C ALA A 299 -29.57 24.59 39.02
#